data_AF-A0A3D2G0J4-F1
#
_entry.id   AF-A0A3D2G0J4-F1
#
_cell.length_a   1.000
_cell.length_b   1.000
_cell.length_c   1.000
_cell.angle_alpha   90.00
_cell.angle_beta   90.00
_cell.angle_gamma   90.00
#
_symmetry.space_group_name_H-M   'P 1'
#
loop_
_entity.id
_entity.type
_entity.pdbx_description
1 polymer ?
#
loop_
_entity_poly.entity_id
_entity_poly.type
_entity_poly.pdbx_seq_one_letter_code
_entity_poly.pdbx_strand_id
1 'polypeptide(L)' 'MKTTRKNLAILCAAAAENNAVVTVGSGCVRTLTGDFTVTSLVNNGTIIFNGCTITLADGTVMQ' A
#
# COMPACT_ATOMS: atom_id res chain seq x y z
N MET A 1 -11.59 -12.27 22.10
CA MET A 1 -11.74 -11.82 20.70
C MET A 1 -11.26 -10.36 20.61
N LYS A 2 -9.96 -10.13 20.37
CA LYS A 2 -9.40 -8.78 20.18
C LYS A 2 -9.15 -8.60 18.69
N THR A 3 -10.11 -8.00 18.01
CA THR A 3 -9.94 -7.56 16.62
C THR A 3 -9.11 -6.29 16.63
N THR A 4 -7.78 -6.43 16.74
CA THR A 4 -6.86 -5.32 16.55
C THR A 4 -6.82 -5.02 15.06
N ARG A 5 -7.31 -3.84 14.65
CA ARG A 5 -7.25 -3.35 13.27
C ARG A 5 -5.80 -3.32 12.83
N LYS A 6 -5.35 -4.33 12.10
CA LYS A 6 -4.04 -4.38 11.45
C LYS A 6 -4.09 -3.47 10.22
N ASN A 7 -4.10 -2.15 10.44
CA ASN A 7 -3.71 -1.19 9.38
C ASN A 7 -2.20 -1.31 9.22
N LEU A 8 -1.79 -2.37 8.53
CA LEU A 8 -0.42 -2.85 8.48
C LEU A 8 0.39 -2.07 7.44
N ALA A 9 1.50 -1.52 7.93
CA ALA A 9 2.69 -1.06 7.22
C ALA A 9 2.50 0.08 6.20
N ILE A 10 2.90 1.27 6.66
CA ILE A 10 3.27 2.38 5.81
C ILE A 10 4.59 2.02 5.10
N LEU A 11 4.51 1.26 3.99
CA LEU A 11 5.47 1.23 2.89
C LEU A 11 6.97 1.13 3.24
N CYS A 12 7.33 0.52 4.37
CA CYS A 12 8.71 0.33 4.77
C CYS A 12 8.85 -1.07 5.36
N ALA A 13 9.55 -1.92 4.59
CA ALA A 13 9.96 -3.29 4.88
C ALA A 13 8.82 -4.33 5.00
N ALA A 14 8.78 -5.21 4.00
CA ALA A 14 7.93 -6.38 3.88
C ALA A 14 6.42 -6.04 3.83
N ALA A 15 5.88 -6.02 2.61
CA ALA A 15 4.45 -6.19 2.38
C ALA A 15 4.03 -7.48 3.09
N ALA A 16 3.61 -7.34 4.34
CA ALA A 16 3.20 -8.44 5.16
C ALA A 16 1.91 -8.98 4.57
N GLU A 17 2.06 -9.93 3.66
CA GLU A 17 1.28 -11.15 3.42
C GLU A 17 -0.18 -11.11 3.88
N ASN A 18 -0.91 -10.03 3.64
CA ASN A 18 -2.25 -9.90 4.17
C ASN A 18 -3.03 -8.77 3.48
N ASN A 19 -3.13 -8.77 2.15
CA ASN A 19 -4.21 -8.16 1.37
C ASN A 19 -4.83 -6.88 1.99
N ALA A 20 -3.98 -5.96 2.45
CA ALA A 20 -4.39 -4.94 3.40
C ALA A 20 -5.00 -3.75 2.66
N VAL A 21 -5.94 -3.08 3.30
CA VAL A 21 -6.33 -1.73 2.88
C VAL A 21 -5.18 -0.80 3.24
N VAL A 22 -4.58 -0.17 2.23
CA VAL A 22 -3.47 0.78 2.40
C VAL A 22 -4.03 2.19 2.41
N THR A 23 -3.55 3.03 3.33
CA THR A 23 -3.89 4.45 3.38
C THR A 23 -2.62 5.29 3.45
N VAL A 24 -2.44 6.18 2.48
CA VAL A 24 -1.40 7.21 2.49
C VAL A 24 -2.03 8.52 2.98
N GLY A 25 -1.49 9.06 4.06
CA GLY A 25 -1.93 10.33 4.63
C GLY A 25 -1.59 11.52 3.73
N SER A 26 -2.30 12.63 3.93
CA SER A 26 -1.99 13.89 3.24
C SER A 26 -0.61 14.43 3.64
N GLY A 27 0.08 15.06 2.70
CA GLY A 27 1.45 15.56 2.89
C GLY A 27 2.53 14.47 3.04
N CYS A 28 2.16 13.18 2.99
CA CYS A 28 3.12 12.08 2.99
C CYS A 28 3.68 11.85 1.59
N VAL A 29 4.99 11.59 1.51
CA VAL A 29 5.65 11.06 0.32
C VAL A 29 6.10 9.64 0.61
N ARG A 30 5.76 8.70 -0.26
CA ARG A 30 6.18 7.29 -0.14
C ARG A 30 6.77 6.78 -1.43
N THR A 31 8.01 6.33 -1.37
CA THR A 31 8.71 5.67 -2.47
C THR A 31 8.56 4.16 -2.35
N LEU A 32 8.10 3.51 -3.42
CA LEU A 32 8.04 2.06 -3.48
C LEU A 32 9.45 1.50 -3.68
N THR A 33 9.75 0.42 -2.95
CA THR A 33 11.01 -0.33 -3.10
C THR A 33 10.77 -1.75 -3.60
N GLY A 34 9.55 -2.06 -4.03
CA GLY A 34 9.11 -3.34 -4.56
C GLY A 34 7.66 -3.26 -5.01
N ASP A 35 7.20 -4.29 -5.70
CA ASP A 35 5.81 -4.41 -6.13
C ASP A 35 4.90 -4.77 -4.95
N PHE A 36 3.69 -4.22 -4.92
CA PHE A 36 2.70 -4.45 -3.86
C PHE A 36 1.38 -4.96 -4.43
N THR A 37 0.78 -5.94 -3.78
CA THR A 37 -0.60 -6.37 -4.07
C THR A 37 -1.50 -6.04 -2.88
N VAL A 38 -2.54 -5.24 -3.10
CA VAL A 38 -3.43 -4.71 -2.06
C VAL A 38 -4.90 -4.89 -2.46
N THR A 39 -5.82 -4.87 -1.51
CA THR A 39 -7.26 -4.95 -1.83
C THR A 39 -7.88 -3.59 -2.10
N SER A 40 -7.37 -2.55 -1.44
CA SER A 40 -7.78 -1.17 -1.65
C SER A 40 -6.66 -0.22 -1.27
N LEU A 41 -6.55 0.89 -2.00
CA LEU A 41 -5.60 1.95 -1.75
C LEU A 41 -6.35 3.28 -1.62
N VAL A 42 -6.20 3.94 -0.48
CA VAL A 42 -6.63 5.33 -0.28
C VAL A 42 -5.38 6.20 -0.27
N ASN A 43 -5.11 6.91 -1.36
CA ASN A 43 -3.96 7.80 -1.44
C ASN A 43 -4.37 9.27 -1.33
N ASN A 44 -4.03 9.91 -0.21
CA ASN A 44 -4.18 11.36 -0.03
C ASN A 44 -2.84 12.12 -0.13
N GLY A 45 -1.75 11.42 -0.44
CA GLY A 45 -0.40 11.95 -0.53
C GLY A 45 0.25 11.67 -1.88
N THR A 46 1.58 11.63 -1.89
CA THR A 46 2.38 11.32 -3.08
C THR A 46 2.97 9.92 -2.97
N ILE A 47 2.75 9.10 -3.99
CA ILE A 47 3.42 7.80 -4.16
C ILE A 47 4.42 7.94 -5.31
N ILE A 48 5.66 7.55 -5.06
CA ILE A 48 6.73 7.49 -6.05
C ILE A 48 6.98 6.02 -6.35
N PHE A 49 6.57 5.57 -7.53
CA PHE A 49 6.60 4.16 -7.88
C PHE A 49 8.01 3.62 -8.12
N ASN A 50 8.98 4.46 -8.53
CA ASN A 50 10.39 4.06 -8.69
C ASN A 50 10.58 2.80 -9.57
N GLY A 51 9.71 2.62 -10.58
CA GLY A 51 9.71 1.43 -11.44
C GLY A 51 9.00 0.20 -10.86
N CYS A 52 8.38 0.32 -9.69
CA CYS A 52 7.51 -0.70 -9.08
C CYS A 52 6.03 -0.43 -9.37
N THR A 53 5.19 -1.41 -9.02
CA THR A 53 3.75 -1.38 -9.28
C THR A 53 2.94 -1.68 -8.02
N ILE A 54 1.69 -1.19 -8.01
CA ILE A 54 0.66 -1.60 -7.06
C ILE A 54 -0.44 -2.30 -7.84
N THR A 55 -0.69 -3.57 -7.54
CA THR A 55 -1.80 -4.33 -8.09
C THR A 55 -2.94 -4.39 -7.08
N LEU A 56 -4.12 -3.94 -7.49
CA LEU A 56 -5.34 -4.07 -6.71
C LEU A 56 -5.94 -5.47 -6.90
N ALA A 57 -6.76 -5.91 -5.96
CA ALA A 57 -7.44 -7.21 -6.03
C ALA A 57 -8.40 -7.35 -7.23
N ASP A 58 -8.85 -6.24 -7.82
CA ASP A 58 -9.63 -6.23 -9.05
C ASP A 58 -8.78 -6.36 -10.32
N GLY A 59 -7.45 -6.47 -10.18
CA GLY A 59 -6.49 -6.57 -11.28
C GLY A 59 -6.00 -5.22 -11.80
N THR A 60 -6.46 -4.09 -11.26
CA THR A 60 -5.95 -2.77 -11.62
C THR A 60 -4.48 -2.63 -11.21
N VAL A 61 -3.62 -2.19 -12.14
CA VAL A 61 -2.20 -1.96 -11.89
C VAL A 61 -1.89 -0.46 -11.93
N MET A 62 -1.22 0.05 -10.90
CA MET A 62 -0.77 1.44 -10.77
C MET A 62 0.77 1.49 -10.78
N GLN A 63 1.37 2.47 -11.48
CA GLN A 63 2.82 2.62 -11.68
C GLN A 63 3.23 4.09 -11.85
#